data_AF-A0A2N1XU51-F1
#
_entry.id   AF-A0A2N1XU51-F1
#
_cell.length_a   1.000
_cell.length_b   1.000
_cell.length_c   1.000
_cell.angle_alpha   90.00
_cell.angle_beta   90.00
_cell.angle_gamma   90.00
#
_symmetry.space_group_name_H-M   'P 1'
#
loop_
_entity.id
_entity.type
_entity.pdbx_description
1 polymer ?
#
loop_
_entity_poly.entity_id
_entity_poly.type
_entity_poly.pdbx_seq_one_letter_code
_entity_poly.pdbx_strand_id
1 'polypeptide(L)'
;MNIEYKGESDYRYLVATDMTWRTRDIIQAYTLRWLVEVSFEDWKWGREAKQLDEEESSRGLILSLLLDHCRLLHPEQTARIENKLPAYSVGSLQRKSQIDVLLEFIKTLSEHQNPADKLKELTGLVADVFQLMPSGKHRVGRDWVA
;
A
#
# COMPACT_ATOMS: atom_id res chain seq x y z
N MET A 1 -29.27 8.24 7.50
CA MET A 1 -29.10 7.60 8.82
C MET A 1 -28.21 8.47 9.71
N ASN A 2 -28.46 8.52 11.02
CA ASN A 2 -27.73 9.39 11.96
C ASN A 2 -26.65 8.60 12.72
N ILE A 3 -25.43 9.16 12.83
CA ILE A 3 -24.33 8.63 13.63
C ILE A 3 -23.94 9.69 14.67
N GLU A 4 -23.88 9.26 15.93
CA GLU A 4 -23.45 10.08 17.06
C GLU A 4 -22.21 9.45 17.69
N TYR A 5 -21.11 10.19 17.74
CA TYR A 5 -19.92 9.81 18.49
C TYR A 5 -19.96 10.46 19.87
N LYS A 6 -19.52 9.73 20.89
CA LYS A 6 -19.58 10.18 22.29
C LYS A 6 -18.73 11.45 22.46
N GLY A 7 -19.38 12.60 22.66
CA GLY A 7 -18.72 13.90 22.86
C GLY A 7 -18.80 14.89 21.70
N GLU A 8 -19.46 14.55 20.58
CA GLU A 8 -19.75 15.51 19.50
C GLU A 8 -21.13 16.15 19.69
N SER A 9 -21.22 17.48 19.50
CA SER A 9 -22.49 18.22 19.56
C SER A 9 -23.29 18.15 18.25
N ASP A 10 -22.62 17.80 17.16
CA ASP A 10 -23.17 17.92 15.81
C ASP A 10 -23.45 16.54 15.21
N TYR A 11 -24.68 16.36 14.73
CA TYR A 11 -25.11 15.11 14.11
C TYR A 11 -24.47 14.91 12.74
N ARG A 12 -23.95 13.70 12.49
CA ARG A 12 -23.44 13.30 11.17
C ARG A 12 -24.47 12.43 10.46
N TYR A 13 -24.71 12.76 9.19
CA TYR A 13 -25.67 12.05 8.36
C TYR A 13 -24.96 11.20 7.30
N LEU A 14 -25.31 9.92 7.25
CA LEU A 14 -24.98 9.05 6.13
C LEU A 14 -26.16 8.91 5.19
N VAL A 15 -25.88 9.06 3.91
CA VAL A 15 -26.82 8.84 2.81
C VAL A 15 -26.25 7.73 1.93
N ALA A 16 -27.05 6.70 1.68
CA ALA A 16 -26.71 5.60 0.78
C ALA A 16 -27.66 5.64 -0.43
N THR A 17 -27.12 5.44 -1.63
CA THR A 17 -27.88 5.36 -2.88
C THR A 17 -28.54 3.99 -3.05
N ASP A 18 -27.95 2.94 -2.49
CA ASP A 18 -28.50 1.58 -2.49
C ASP A 18 -28.97 1.20 -1.08
N MET A 19 -30.29 1.06 -0.93
CA MET A 19 -30.95 0.72 0.33
C MET A 19 -31.22 -0.77 0.48
N THR A 20 -30.75 -1.61 -0.45
CA THR A 20 -30.84 -3.07 -0.33
C THR A 20 -29.90 -3.62 0.74
N TRP A 21 -28.89 -2.83 1.12
CA TRP A 21 -27.92 -3.18 2.16
C TRP A 21 -28.51 -2.93 3.55
N ARG A 22 -28.16 -3.79 4.50
CA ARG A 22 -28.57 -3.53 5.89
C ARG A 22 -27.83 -2.31 6.40
N THR A 23 -28.55 -1.50 7.17
CA THR A 23 -28.04 -0.39 7.97
C THR A 23 -26.66 -0.65 8.61
N ARG A 24 -26.46 -1.82 9.22
CA ARG A 24 -25.18 -2.18 9.86
C ARG A 24 -24.04 -2.30 8.84
N ASP A 25 -24.31 -2.89 7.69
CA ASP A 25 -23.34 -3.10 6.62
C ASP A 25 -22.92 -1.74 6.02
N ILE A 26 -23.87 -0.79 5.89
CA ILE A 26 -23.61 0.60 5.47
C ILE A 26 -22.72 1.34 6.48
N ILE A 27 -22.99 1.22 7.78
CA ILE A 27 -22.17 1.85 8.84
C ILE A 27 -20.76 1.26 8.86
N GLN A 28 -20.64 -0.07 8.74
CA GLN A 28 -19.34 -0.74 8.70
C GLN A 28 -18.53 -0.32 7.48
N ALA A 29 -19.14 -0.30 6.29
CA ALA A 29 -18.49 0.20 5.08
C ALA A 29 -18.03 1.66 5.25
N TYR A 30 -18.84 2.52 5.85
CA TYR A 30 -18.46 3.91 6.13
C TYR A 30 -17.29 4.02 7.12
N THR A 31 -17.21 3.16 8.13
CA THR A 31 -16.05 3.15 9.06
C THR A 31 -14.74 2.76 8.35
N LEU A 32 -14.83 2.00 7.26
CA LEU A 32 -13.69 1.64 6.42
C LEU A 32 -13.29 2.74 5.43
N ARG A 33 -14.06 3.83 5.31
CA ARG A 33 -13.73 4.99 4.46
C ARG A 33 -12.36 5.58 4.78
N TRP A 34 -12.00 5.64 6.07
CA TRP A 34 -10.65 6.02 6.53
C TRP A 34 -9.59 5.27 5.73
N LEU A 35 -9.76 3.96 5.56
CA LEU A 35 -8.73 3.10 4.99
C LEU A 35 -8.41 3.52 3.56
N VAL A 36 -9.45 3.86 2.79
CA VAL A 36 -9.33 4.42 1.45
C VAL A 36 -8.60 5.77 1.47
N GLU A 37 -8.90 6.64 2.44
CA GLU A 37 -8.22 7.94 2.58
C GLU A 37 -6.73 7.79 2.89
N VAL A 38 -6.37 6.85 3.77
CA VAL A 38 -4.97 6.52 4.09
C VAL A 38 -4.26 5.92 2.88
N SER A 39 -4.89 4.98 2.16
CA SER A 39 -4.34 4.43 0.92
C SER A 39 -4.10 5.52 -0.13
N PHE A 40 -4.98 6.52 -0.24
CA PHE A 40 -4.77 7.66 -1.15
C PHE A 40 -3.65 8.60 -0.69
N GLU A 41 -3.46 8.81 0.61
CA GLU A 41 -2.32 9.57 1.13
C GLU A 41 -0.99 8.85 0.87
N ASP A 42 -0.95 7.53 1.06
CA ASP A 42 0.21 6.71 0.74
C ASP A 42 0.44 6.63 -0.79
N TRP A 43 -0.63 6.63 -1.60
CA TRP A 43 -0.56 6.65 -3.07
C TRP A 43 0.05 7.93 -3.65
N LYS A 44 0.01 9.07 -2.93
CA LYS A 44 0.68 10.31 -3.39
C LYS A 44 2.19 10.13 -3.62
N TRP A 45 2.78 9.04 -3.11
CA TRP A 45 4.18 8.66 -3.31
C TRP A 45 4.41 7.68 -4.49
N GLY A 46 3.35 7.11 -5.07
CA GLY A 46 3.38 6.20 -6.22
C GLY A 46 3.11 6.92 -7.55
N ARG A 47 3.97 7.87 -7.93
CA ARG A 47 3.75 8.76 -9.09
C ARG A 47 3.76 8.08 -10.48
N GLU A 48 4.04 6.78 -10.57
CA GLU A 48 4.25 6.08 -11.85
C GLU A 48 3.12 5.12 -12.27
N ALA A 49 2.19 4.78 -11.38
CA ALA A 49 1.05 3.92 -11.72
C ALA A 49 -0.13 4.77 -12.24
N LYS A 50 -0.04 5.28 -13.48
CA LYS A 50 -1.22 5.83 -14.17
C LYS A 50 -2.16 4.68 -14.55
N GLN A 51 -3.15 4.40 -13.72
CA GLN A 51 -4.27 3.54 -14.10
C GLN A 51 -5.24 4.40 -14.93
N LEU A 52 -5.32 4.11 -16.23
CA LEU A 52 -5.93 4.97 -17.24
C LEU A 52 -7.43 4.75 -17.44
N ASP A 53 -8.03 3.74 -16.80
CA ASP A 53 -9.46 3.47 -16.85
C ASP A 53 -10.08 3.18 -15.46
N GLU A 54 -11.40 3.22 -15.38
CA GLU A 54 -12.19 3.08 -14.15
C GLU A 54 -12.08 1.68 -13.53
N GLU A 55 -11.91 0.65 -14.36
CA GLU A 55 -11.88 -0.75 -13.94
C GLU A 55 -10.50 -1.14 -13.40
N GLU A 56 -9.43 -0.70 -14.05
CA GLU A 56 -8.04 -0.83 -13.62
C GLU A 56 -7.76 0.03 -12.39
N SER A 57 -8.32 1.25 -12.32
CA SER A 57 -8.29 2.07 -11.09
C SER A 57 -8.94 1.34 -9.92
N SER A 58 -10.09 0.70 -10.15
CA SER A 58 -10.78 -0.10 -9.13
C SER A 58 -9.97 -1.33 -8.71
N ARG A 59 -9.34 -2.03 -9.67
CA ARG A 59 -8.48 -3.19 -9.38
C ARG A 59 -7.22 -2.80 -8.61
N GLY A 60 -6.59 -1.67 -8.95
CA GLY A 60 -5.43 -1.15 -8.22
C GLY A 60 -5.77 -0.71 -6.81
N LEU A 61 -6.91 -0.04 -6.63
CA LEU A 61 -7.43 0.32 -5.31
C LEU A 61 -7.75 -0.92 -4.48
N ILE A 62 -8.40 -1.95 -5.06
CA ILE A 62 -8.68 -3.22 -4.37
C ILE A 62 -7.38 -3.91 -3.98
N LEU A 63 -6.39 -3.98 -4.87
CA LEU A 63 -5.09 -4.58 -4.54
C LEU A 63 -4.35 -3.81 -3.45
N SER A 64 -4.39 -2.47 -3.50
CA SER A 64 -3.82 -1.60 -2.47
C SER A 64 -4.49 -1.84 -1.12
N LEU A 65 -5.82 -1.88 -1.08
CA LEU A 65 -6.60 -2.14 0.14
C LEU A 65 -6.37 -3.55 0.70
N LEU A 66 -6.22 -4.55 -0.18
CA LEU A 66 -5.88 -5.93 0.20
C LEU A 66 -4.45 -6.01 0.76
N LEU A 67 -3.48 -5.33 0.13
CA LEU A 67 -2.11 -5.24 0.62
C LEU A 67 -2.04 -4.48 1.95
N ASP A 68 -2.81 -3.41 2.10
CA ASP A 68 -2.94 -2.69 3.37
C ASP A 68 -3.59 -3.56 4.44
N HIS A 69 -4.60 -4.36 4.10
CA HIS A 69 -5.19 -5.36 4.99
C HIS A 69 -4.20 -6.44 5.41
N CYS A 70 -3.42 -6.99 4.47
CA CYS A 70 -2.36 -7.95 4.79
C CYS A 70 -1.31 -7.34 5.71
N ARG A 71 -1.07 -6.03 5.63
CA ARG A 71 -0.12 -5.31 6.50
C ARG A 71 -0.66 -5.01 7.90
N LEU A 72 -1.97 -5.11 8.14
CA LEU A 72 -2.53 -5.13 9.51
C LEU A 72 -2.11 -6.37 10.30
N LEU A 73 -1.64 -7.41 9.60
CA LEU A 73 -1.06 -8.61 10.21
C LEU A 73 0.41 -8.44 10.62
N HIS A 74 1.01 -7.27 10.37
CA HIS A 74 2.36 -7.00 10.87
C HIS A 74 2.36 -7.03 12.40
N PRO A 75 3.32 -7.71 13.07
CA PRO A 75 3.30 -7.89 14.52
C PRO A 75 3.17 -6.58 15.31
N GLU A 76 3.87 -5.52 14.86
CA GLU A 76 3.77 -4.20 15.51
C GLU A 76 2.39 -3.54 15.33
N GLN A 77 1.67 -3.82 14.23
CA GLN A 77 0.30 -3.35 14.05
C GLN A 77 -0.68 -4.17 14.86
N THR A 78 -0.55 -5.49 14.83
CA THR A 78 -1.40 -6.39 15.62
C THR A 78 -1.33 -6.04 17.09
N ALA A 79 -0.12 -5.82 17.64
CA ALA A 79 0.07 -5.37 19.01
C ALA A 79 -0.63 -4.03 19.30
N ARG A 80 -0.61 -3.07 18.37
CA ARG A 80 -1.32 -1.78 18.54
C ARG A 80 -2.83 -1.98 18.59
N ILE A 81 -3.37 -2.78 17.67
CA ILE A 81 -4.80 -3.07 17.56
C ILE A 81 -5.32 -3.80 18.81
N GLU A 82 -4.60 -4.83 19.27
CA GLU A 82 -4.93 -5.58 20.49
C GLU A 82 -4.97 -4.66 21.73
N ASN A 83 -4.07 -3.67 21.77
CA ASN A 83 -4.00 -2.69 22.85
C ASN A 83 -4.90 -1.45 22.62
N LYS A 84 -5.77 -1.45 21.61
CA LYS A 84 -6.67 -0.33 21.26
C LYS A 84 -5.95 1.00 21.03
N LEU A 85 -4.71 0.95 20.57
CA LEU A 85 -3.91 2.11 20.20
C LEU A 85 -4.09 2.44 18.72
N PRO A 86 -3.86 3.69 18.30
CA PRO A 86 -3.84 4.04 16.89
C PRO A 86 -2.81 3.18 16.14
N ALA A 87 -3.25 2.65 15.00
CA ALA A 87 -2.39 1.97 14.04
C ALA A 87 -1.30 2.93 13.53
N TYR A 88 -0.12 2.38 13.21
CA TYR A 88 0.91 3.16 12.52
C TYR A 88 0.50 3.45 11.07
N SER A 89 1.05 4.49 10.46
CA SER A 89 0.88 4.68 9.01
C SER A 89 1.64 3.62 8.24
N VAL A 90 1.09 3.14 7.12
CA VAL A 90 1.70 2.07 6.32
C VAL A 90 3.08 2.49 5.83
N GLY A 91 3.24 3.73 5.38
CA GLY A 91 4.54 4.27 4.96
C GLY A 91 5.60 4.34 6.08
N SER A 92 5.20 4.47 7.35
CA SER A 92 6.15 4.43 8.48
C SER A 92 6.65 3.01 8.75
N LEU A 93 5.75 2.03 8.76
CA LEU A 93 6.08 0.62 8.95
C LEU A 93 6.96 0.10 7.83
N GLN A 94 6.59 0.39 6.59
CA GLN A 94 7.38 -0.05 5.44
C GLN A 94 8.83 0.47 5.53
N ARG A 95 9.01 1.75 5.87
CA ARG A 95 10.36 2.32 6.03
C ARG A 95 11.13 1.67 7.17
N LYS A 96 10.46 1.43 8.31
CA LYS A 96 11.09 0.75 9.45
C LYS A 96 11.52 -0.68 9.07
N SER A 97 10.64 -1.47 8.47
CA SER A 97 10.94 -2.83 8.01
C SER A 97 12.06 -2.85 6.97
N GLN A 98 12.08 -1.90 6.01
CA GLN A 98 13.16 -1.78 5.04
C GLN A 98 14.52 -1.52 5.69
N ILE A 99 14.57 -0.63 6.69
CA ILE A 99 15.80 -0.36 7.45
C ILE A 99 16.21 -1.56 8.30
N ASP A 100 15.27 -2.26 8.93
CA ASP A 100 15.58 -3.44 9.74
C ASP A 100 16.21 -4.55 8.89
N VAL A 101 15.63 -4.83 7.73
CA VAL A 101 16.18 -5.81 6.78
C VAL A 101 17.56 -5.37 6.28
N LEU A 102 17.75 -4.07 5.99
CA LEU A 102 19.05 -3.56 5.56
C LEU A 102 20.11 -3.72 6.67
N LEU A 103 19.76 -3.40 7.93
CA LEU A 103 20.68 -3.55 9.05
C LEU A 103 21.03 -5.01 9.32
N GLU A 104 20.05 -5.90 9.24
CA GLU A 104 20.27 -7.34 9.33
C GLU A 104 21.20 -7.83 8.21
N PHE A 105 20.93 -7.42 6.97
CA PHE A 105 21.81 -7.73 5.84
C PHE A 105 23.25 -7.24 6.05
N ILE A 106 23.45 -6.00 6.52
CA ILE A 106 24.79 -5.45 6.81
C ILE A 106 25.50 -6.28 7.88
N LYS A 107 24.80 -6.68 8.95
CA LYS A 107 25.36 -7.54 10.00
C LYS A 107 25.77 -8.89 9.42
N THR A 108 24.88 -9.57 8.70
CA THR A 108 25.16 -10.86 8.05
C THR A 108 26.32 -10.76 7.07
N LEU A 109 26.43 -9.64 6.35
CA LEU A 109 27.52 -9.39 5.42
C LEU A 109 28.87 -9.23 6.16
N SER A 110 28.87 -8.48 7.27
CA SER A 110 30.07 -8.27 8.09
C SER A 110 30.61 -9.56 8.73
N GLU A 111 29.73 -10.52 8.99
CA GLU A 111 30.07 -11.83 9.56
C GLU A 111 30.44 -12.86 8.48
N HIS A 112 30.24 -12.54 7.20
CA HIS A 112 30.48 -13.47 6.10
C HIS A 112 31.97 -13.63 5.82
N GLN A 113 32.41 -14.86 5.56
CA GLN A 113 33.82 -15.18 5.30
C GLN A 113 34.37 -14.51 4.02
N ASN A 114 33.49 -14.27 3.04
CA ASN A 114 33.79 -13.46 1.86
C ASN A 114 32.62 -12.51 1.53
N PRO A 115 32.61 -11.27 2.03
CA PRO A 115 31.52 -10.32 1.79
C PRO A 115 31.48 -9.81 0.34
N ALA A 116 32.63 -9.77 -0.35
CA ALA A 116 32.69 -9.29 -1.73
C ALA A 116 31.90 -10.20 -2.69
N ASP A 117 31.99 -11.52 -2.51
CA ASP A 117 31.24 -12.48 -3.33
C ASP A 117 29.73 -12.35 -3.10
N LYS A 118 29.30 -12.19 -1.84
CA LYS A 118 27.89 -11.99 -1.48
C LYS A 118 27.30 -10.72 -2.10
N LEU A 119 28.08 -9.63 -2.12
CA LEU A 119 27.68 -8.38 -2.78
C LEU A 119 27.59 -8.53 -4.30
N LYS A 120 28.50 -9.32 -4.90
CA LYS A 120 28.46 -9.60 -6.33
C LYS A 120 27.23 -10.42 -6.71
N GLU A 121 26.87 -11.41 -5.90
CA GLU A 121 25.62 -12.19 -6.05
C GLU A 121 24.40 -11.27 -5.96
N LEU A 122 24.32 -10.40 -4.94
CA LEU A 122 23.23 -9.43 -4.80
C LEU A 122 23.14 -8.51 -6.02
N THR A 123 24.27 -8.06 -6.55
CA THR A 123 24.31 -7.21 -7.75
C THR A 123 23.71 -7.93 -8.96
N GLY A 124 24.01 -9.22 -9.12
CA GLY A 124 23.40 -10.06 -10.15
C GLY A 124 21.89 -10.17 -9.99
N LEU A 125 21.41 -10.49 -8.78
CA LEU A 125 19.98 -10.59 -8.49
C LEU A 125 19.23 -9.27 -8.73
N VAL A 126 19.84 -8.13 -8.37
CA VAL A 126 19.25 -6.81 -8.63
C VAL A 126 19.12 -6.55 -10.14
N ALA A 127 20.13 -6.91 -10.94
CA ALA A 127 20.07 -6.77 -12.39
C ALA A 127 18.98 -7.67 -13.02
N ASP A 128 18.79 -8.87 -12.47
CA ASP A 128 17.77 -9.81 -12.94
C ASP A 128 16.34 -9.36 -12.59
N VAL A 129 16.15 -8.76 -11.40
CA VAL A 129 14.84 -8.31 -10.92
C VAL A 129 14.44 -6.95 -11.51
N PHE A 130 15.38 -6.00 -11.56
CA PHE A 130 15.11 -4.63 -12.00
C PHE A 130 15.56 -4.41 -13.45
N GLN A 131 14.95 -5.16 -14.37
CA GLN A 131 15.25 -5.03 -15.79
C GLN A 131 14.75 -3.71 -16.36
N LEU A 132 15.62 -3.05 -17.12
CA LEU A 132 15.23 -1.87 -17.88
C LEU A 132 14.40 -2.30 -19.09
N MET A 133 13.11 -1.94 -19.06
CA MET A 133 12.21 -2.24 -20.17
C MET A 133 12.31 -1.15 -21.25
N PRO A 134 12.39 -1.52 -22.54
CA PRO A 134 12.40 -0.55 -23.62
C PRO A 134 11.08 0.22 -23.67
N SER A 135 11.17 1.55 -23.80
CA SER A 135 9.99 2.43 -23.82
C SER A 135 9.34 2.47 -25.20
N GLY A 136 8.08 2.02 -25.28
CA GLY A 136 7.25 2.18 -26.48
C GLY A 136 6.81 3.61 -26.78
N LYS A 137 7.01 4.57 -25.85
CA LYS A 137 6.60 5.98 -26.01
C LYS A 137 7.37 6.69 -27.12
N HIS A 138 8.60 6.26 -27.39
CA HIS A 138 9.46 6.89 -28.38
C HIS A 138 9.18 6.43 -29.82
N ARG A 139 8.23 5.49 -30.03
CA ARG A 139 7.76 5.00 -31.36
C ARG A 139 8.87 4.66 -32.37
N VAL A 140 10.04 4.22 -31.90
CA VAL A 140 11.14 3.81 -32.78
C VAL A 140 10.74 2.52 -33.51
N GLY A 141 10.84 2.52 -34.85
CA GLY A 141 10.61 1.34 -35.69
C GLY A 141 9.14 0.97 -35.95
N ARG A 142 8.19 1.89 -35.75
CA ARG A 142 6.80 1.71 -36.22
C ARG A 142 6.55 2.57 -37.44
N ASP A 143 6.19 1.94 -38.55
CA ASP A 143 5.71 2.64 -39.74
C ASP A 143 4.33 3.25 -39.47
N TRP A 144 4.14 4.49 -39.91
CA TRP A 144 2.85 5.15 -39.85
C TRP A 144 1.90 4.48 -40.85
N VAL A 145 0.83 3.87 -40.35
CA VAL A 145 -0.33 3.54 -41.18
C VAL A 145 -1.23 4.77 -41.16
N ALA A 146 -1.32 5.45 -42.31
CA ALA A 146 -2.27 6.53 -42.56
C ALA A 146 -3.68 5.98 -42.77
#